data_AF-A0A165RCX1-F1
#
_entry.id   AF-A0A165RCX1-F1
#
_cell.length_a   1.000
_cell.length_b   1.000
_cell.length_c   1.000
_cell.angle_alpha   90.00
_cell.angle_beta   90.00
_cell.angle_gamma   90.00
#
_symmetry.space_group_name_H-M   'P 1'
#
loop_
_entity.id
_entity.type
_entity.pdbx_description
1 polymer ?
#
loop_
_entity_poly.entity_id
_entity_poly.type
_entity_poly.pdbx_seq_one_letter_code
_entity_poly.pdbx_strand_id
1 'polypeptide(L)'
;MSTLGETTLGGSCHCGALTYTATTSSPTFTGYCHCTKCQRLTGGPLVATIHFPPNSVTFSAVPVAALHTYRPASCPHETRYRCNVCGVGVGSVNAMEGHTAVWGATLTRIAVAGEDSAGKIAMWEKISPVLHFYYGVRVLDVRDGLRKYRESAPEEAGKPGSWNLQGGDMEETDGGEGRSENGGDSDVIHGGCFCGEVRYTFSPSSIKRSAYCHCTQCQKLSGCPFIHTIHLFSSAVSFTLAPSGDSKTEKSTILASDIDANALPSSFRTYNSPVKSHKTRLRCATCGTCVASSNSQTGTTSVWGVHLTRSQSEHISHWDKVKPTAHIFYDTHLLEIKDGLSKWSGYEGSSKRLDL
;
A
#
# COMPACT_ATOMS: atom_id res chain seq x y z
N MET A 1 -42.56 11.78 0.02
CA MET A 1 -41.11 12.08 -0.04
C MET A 1 -40.41 11.06 0.84
N SER A 2 -39.80 10.02 0.27
CA SER A 2 -39.03 9.05 1.06
C SER A 2 -37.70 9.68 1.46
N THR A 3 -37.45 9.79 2.75
CA THR A 3 -36.12 10.04 3.31
C THR A 3 -35.17 8.96 2.77
N LEU A 4 -34.17 9.36 1.97
CA LEU A 4 -33.09 8.46 1.57
C LEU A 4 -32.39 8.01 2.86
N GLY A 5 -32.56 6.74 3.22
CA GLY A 5 -32.00 6.16 4.44
C GLY A 5 -30.48 6.33 4.49
N GLU A 6 -29.99 6.72 5.66
CA GLU A 6 -28.57 6.76 5.99
C GLU A 6 -27.91 5.41 5.61
N THR A 7 -26.92 5.43 4.72
CA THR A 7 -26.24 4.21 4.27
C THR A 7 -24.94 4.04 5.06
N THR A 8 -24.70 2.83 5.58
CA THR A 8 -23.48 2.52 6.34
C THR A 8 -22.42 1.94 5.41
N LEU A 9 -21.24 2.55 5.40
CA LEU A 9 -20.02 2.03 4.84
C LEU A 9 -19.39 1.05 5.82
N GLY A 10 -19.04 -0.14 5.34
CA GLY A 10 -18.29 -1.13 6.11
C GLY A 10 -16.92 -1.40 5.51
N GLY A 11 -16.00 -1.88 6.34
CA GLY A 11 -14.73 -2.41 5.88
C GLY A 11 -14.07 -3.33 6.90
N SER A 12 -12.96 -3.91 6.48
CA SER A 12 -12.23 -4.90 7.28
C SER A 12 -10.77 -5.04 6.88
N CYS A 13 -9.96 -5.54 7.80
CA CYS A 13 -8.66 -6.09 7.51
C CYS A 13 -8.78 -7.37 6.64
N HIS A 14 -7.66 -7.92 6.18
CA HIS A 14 -7.70 -9.09 5.29
C HIS A 14 -8.31 -10.35 5.93
N CYS A 15 -8.08 -10.62 7.22
CA CYS A 15 -8.63 -11.80 7.89
C CYS A 15 -10.03 -11.58 8.50
N GLY A 16 -10.60 -10.37 8.42
CA GLY A 16 -11.90 -10.05 9.01
C GLY A 16 -11.92 -9.83 10.53
N ALA A 17 -10.84 -10.15 11.24
CA ALA A 17 -10.77 -10.01 12.71
C ALA A 17 -10.81 -8.55 13.22
N LEU A 18 -10.52 -7.58 12.34
CA LEU A 18 -10.69 -6.15 12.60
C LEU A 18 -11.60 -5.58 11.51
N THR A 19 -12.73 -5.01 11.91
CA THR A 19 -13.72 -4.38 11.06
C THR A 19 -13.92 -2.92 11.45
N TYR A 20 -14.59 -2.17 10.57
CA TYR A 20 -15.07 -0.84 10.89
C TYR A 20 -16.37 -0.52 10.15
N THR A 21 -17.13 0.41 10.71
CA THR A 21 -18.32 0.99 10.09
C THR A 21 -18.26 2.52 10.15
N ALA A 22 -18.81 3.18 9.14
CA ALA A 22 -18.94 4.63 9.04
C ALA A 22 -20.21 5.00 8.28
N THR A 23 -20.81 6.17 8.53
CA THR A 23 -21.96 6.64 7.73
C THR A 23 -21.50 7.30 6.43
N THR A 24 -22.10 6.94 5.29
CA THR A 24 -21.68 7.43 3.95
C THR A 24 -22.19 8.82 3.59
N SER A 25 -23.19 9.37 4.29
CA SER A 25 -23.56 10.78 4.15
C SER A 25 -22.54 11.73 4.79
N SER A 26 -21.50 11.16 5.40
CA SER A 26 -20.62 11.87 6.32
C SER A 26 -19.11 11.74 6.07
N PRO A 27 -18.53 11.19 4.97
CA PRO A 27 -17.13 11.48 4.73
C PRO A 27 -16.97 13.01 4.63
N THR A 28 -15.79 13.54 4.93
CA THR A 28 -15.43 14.97 4.76
C THR A 28 -14.57 15.19 3.54
N PHE A 29 -13.71 14.22 3.21
CA PHE A 29 -12.78 14.31 2.09
C PHE A 29 -12.37 12.91 1.58
N THR A 30 -12.17 12.76 0.26
CA THR A 30 -11.57 11.56 -0.34
C THR A 30 -10.41 11.95 -1.26
N GLY A 31 -9.25 11.33 -1.06
CA GLY A 31 -8.04 11.71 -1.80
C GLY A 31 -7.01 10.60 -1.93
N TYR A 32 -6.23 10.66 -3.00
CA TYR A 32 -5.05 9.81 -3.18
C TYR A 32 -3.84 10.48 -2.52
N CYS A 33 -3.36 9.90 -1.43
CA CYS A 33 -2.15 10.36 -0.76
C CYS A 33 -0.92 9.69 -1.36
N HIS A 34 0.04 10.51 -1.78
CA HIS A 34 1.33 10.07 -2.33
C HIS A 34 2.49 10.20 -1.36
N CYS A 35 2.28 10.60 -0.10
CA CYS A 35 3.40 10.86 0.79
C CYS A 35 4.23 9.59 1.07
N THR A 36 5.55 9.74 1.21
CA THR A 36 6.46 8.59 1.44
C THR A 36 6.12 7.83 2.72
N LYS A 37 5.52 8.48 3.73
CA LYS A 37 5.03 7.81 4.95
C LYS A 37 3.90 6.82 4.65
N CYS A 38 2.89 7.23 3.86
CA CYS A 38 1.80 6.36 3.43
C CYS A 38 2.30 5.23 2.53
N GLN A 39 3.19 5.55 1.59
CA GLN A 39 3.81 4.54 0.71
C GLN A 39 4.55 3.47 1.52
N ARG A 40 5.42 3.89 2.46
CA ARG A 40 6.17 2.95 3.30
C ARG A 40 5.28 2.16 4.27
N LEU A 41 4.21 2.75 4.80
CA LEU A 41 3.30 2.06 5.71
C LEU A 41 2.52 0.93 5.03
N THR A 42 2.01 1.21 3.83
CA THR A 42 1.05 0.35 3.13
C THR A 42 1.71 -0.61 2.14
N GLY A 43 2.89 -0.24 1.61
CA GLY A 43 3.56 -0.97 0.54
C GLY A 43 3.02 -0.63 -0.87
N GLY A 44 2.06 0.30 -0.98
CA GLY A 44 1.54 0.78 -2.26
C GLY A 44 2.16 2.09 -2.72
N PRO A 45 2.24 2.37 -4.05
CA PRO A 45 2.70 3.65 -4.60
C PRO A 45 1.90 4.87 -4.16
N LEU A 46 0.63 4.66 -3.80
CA LEU A 46 -0.29 5.66 -3.27
C LEU A 46 -1.37 4.94 -2.45
N VAL A 47 -2.08 5.67 -1.59
CA VAL A 47 -3.22 5.15 -0.83
C VAL A 47 -4.46 6.01 -1.08
N ALA A 48 -5.59 5.35 -1.33
CA ALA A 48 -6.89 6.00 -1.31
C ALA A 48 -7.30 6.22 0.15
N THR A 49 -7.46 7.48 0.55
CA THR A 49 -7.85 7.86 1.91
C THR A 49 -9.26 8.41 1.89
N ILE A 50 -10.11 7.86 2.76
CA ILE A 50 -11.49 8.31 2.96
C ILE A 50 -11.56 8.89 4.35
N HIS A 51 -11.74 10.20 4.44
CA HIS A 51 -11.74 10.96 5.69
C HIS A 51 -13.16 11.18 6.14
N PHE A 52 -13.37 11.07 7.44
CA PHE A 52 -14.64 11.28 8.11
C PHE A 52 -14.45 12.21 9.32
N PRO A 53 -15.51 12.88 9.80
CA PRO A 53 -15.51 13.65 11.04
C PRO A 53 -15.03 12.81 12.24
N PRO A 54 -14.60 13.46 13.33
CA PRO A 54 -14.28 12.76 14.56
C PRO A 54 -15.45 11.86 15.00
N ASN A 55 -15.14 10.70 15.58
CA ASN A 55 -16.12 9.80 16.20
C ASN A 55 -17.20 9.21 15.26
N SER A 56 -17.08 9.41 13.95
CA SER A 56 -18.04 8.87 12.96
C SER A 56 -17.67 7.49 12.40
N VAL A 57 -16.49 6.98 12.79
CA VAL A 57 -16.01 5.64 12.42
C VAL A 57 -15.88 4.81 13.69
N THR A 58 -16.53 3.64 13.70
CA THR A 58 -16.42 2.68 14.79
C THR A 58 -15.55 1.52 14.35
N PHE A 59 -14.45 1.27 15.07
CA PHE A 59 -13.60 0.09 14.86
C PHE A 59 -14.02 -1.03 15.82
N SER A 60 -14.06 -2.27 15.34
CA SER A 60 -14.45 -3.44 16.13
C SER A 60 -13.53 -4.61 15.83
N ALA A 61 -13.18 -5.41 16.84
CA ALA A 61 -12.28 -6.54 16.68
C ALA A 61 -12.71 -7.77 17.46
N VAL A 62 -12.59 -8.93 16.81
CA VAL A 62 -12.91 -10.24 17.39
C VAL A 62 -11.75 -11.21 17.07
N PRO A 63 -11.01 -11.69 18.09
CA PRO A 63 -11.05 -11.24 19.48
C PRO A 63 -10.59 -9.78 19.64
N VAL A 64 -10.86 -9.14 20.78
CA VAL A 64 -10.42 -7.76 21.07
C VAL A 64 -8.91 -7.58 20.85
N ALA A 65 -8.12 -8.60 21.18
CA ALA A 65 -6.67 -8.64 20.96
C ALA A 65 -6.24 -8.51 19.48
N ALA A 66 -7.17 -8.70 18.53
CA ALA A 66 -6.92 -8.48 17.11
C ALA A 66 -6.78 -6.99 16.76
N LEU A 67 -7.24 -6.06 17.60
CA LEU A 67 -7.00 -4.62 17.41
C LEU A 67 -5.65 -4.21 17.99
N HIS A 68 -4.85 -3.53 17.18
CA HIS A 68 -3.62 -2.87 17.61
C HIS A 68 -3.63 -1.41 17.18
N THR A 69 -3.37 -0.53 18.13
CA THR A 69 -3.20 0.90 17.89
C THR A 69 -1.78 1.33 18.23
N TYR A 70 -1.23 2.26 17.44
CA TYR A 70 0.07 2.84 17.75
C TYR A 70 0.20 4.24 17.16
N ARG A 71 1.07 5.05 17.78
CA ARG A 71 1.43 6.39 17.29
C ARG A 71 2.86 6.36 16.76
N PRO A 72 3.08 6.60 15.45
CA PRO A 72 4.43 6.69 14.92
C PRO A 72 5.15 7.89 15.53
N ALA A 73 6.42 7.74 15.91
CA ALA A 73 7.24 8.86 16.39
C ALA A 73 7.35 10.01 15.36
N SER A 74 7.28 9.69 14.07
CA SER A 74 7.30 10.67 12.96
C SER A 74 5.96 11.37 12.71
N CYS A 75 4.91 11.01 13.45
CA CYS A 75 3.60 11.65 13.43
C CYS A 75 2.86 11.34 14.75
N PRO A 76 3.28 11.96 15.88
CA PRO A 76 2.78 11.59 17.20
C PRO A 76 1.29 11.92 17.42
N HIS A 77 0.71 12.75 16.56
CA HIS A 77 -0.69 13.14 16.58
C HIS A 77 -1.62 12.16 15.84
N GLU A 78 -1.04 11.20 15.09
CA GLU A 78 -1.78 10.20 14.34
C GLU A 78 -1.77 8.85 15.10
N THR A 79 -2.96 8.37 15.47
CA THR A 79 -3.15 7.02 16.00
C THR A 79 -3.56 6.10 14.88
N ARG A 80 -2.74 5.08 14.57
CA ARG A 80 -2.99 4.13 13.48
C ARG A 80 -3.66 2.87 13.97
N TYR A 81 -4.61 2.35 13.19
CA TYR A 81 -5.38 1.14 13.49
C TYR A 81 -4.95 -0.01 12.59
N ARG A 82 -4.55 -1.13 13.19
CA ARG A 82 -4.03 -2.32 12.52
C ARG A 82 -4.58 -3.59 13.14
N CYS A 83 -4.71 -4.63 12.32
CA CYS A 83 -5.02 -5.97 12.81
C CYS A 83 -3.76 -6.70 13.30
N ASN A 84 -3.74 -7.21 14.54
CA ASN A 84 -2.65 -8.03 15.09
C ASN A 84 -2.54 -9.42 14.46
N VAL A 85 -3.60 -9.91 13.81
CA VAL A 85 -3.63 -11.24 13.17
C VAL A 85 -3.00 -11.20 11.77
N CYS A 86 -3.47 -10.30 10.90
CA CYS A 86 -2.97 -10.21 9.51
C CYS A 86 -2.01 -9.04 9.24
N GLY A 87 -1.85 -8.14 10.20
CA GLY A 87 -0.99 -6.96 10.12
C GLY A 87 -1.49 -5.85 9.19
N VAL A 88 -2.67 -5.99 8.58
CA VAL A 88 -3.25 -4.96 7.70
C VAL A 88 -3.67 -3.75 8.52
N GLY A 89 -3.19 -2.57 8.12
CA GLY A 89 -3.72 -1.29 8.60
C GLY A 89 -5.06 -1.02 7.95
N VAL A 90 -6.02 -0.48 8.69
CA VAL A 90 -7.37 -0.16 8.16
C VAL A 90 -7.65 1.34 8.13
N GLY A 91 -6.88 2.13 8.89
CA GLY A 91 -7.06 3.57 8.96
C GLY A 91 -6.24 4.22 10.07
N SER A 92 -6.49 5.49 10.31
CA SER A 92 -5.91 6.28 11.38
C SER A 92 -6.86 7.38 11.87
N VAL A 93 -6.61 7.86 13.08
CA VAL A 93 -7.28 9.02 13.68
C VAL A 93 -6.22 10.08 13.93
N ASN A 94 -6.42 11.28 13.39
CA ASN A 94 -5.60 12.45 13.69
C ASN A 94 -6.31 13.31 14.73
N ALA A 95 -5.75 13.37 15.94
CA ALA A 95 -6.37 14.06 17.06
C ALA A 95 -6.25 15.60 16.97
N MET A 96 -5.26 16.13 16.23
CA MET A 96 -5.13 17.58 16.05
C MET A 96 -6.05 18.11 14.95
N GLU A 97 -6.13 17.38 13.84
CA GLU A 97 -6.94 17.79 12.67
C GLU A 97 -8.39 17.33 12.79
N GLY A 98 -8.74 16.54 13.82
CA GLY A 98 -10.11 16.14 14.08
C GLY A 98 -10.72 15.35 12.92
N HIS A 99 -10.00 14.36 12.38
CA HIS A 99 -10.56 13.48 11.35
C HIS A 99 -10.11 12.03 11.55
N THR A 100 -10.93 11.11 11.04
CA THR A 100 -10.62 9.68 10.94
C THR A 100 -10.51 9.30 9.47
N ALA A 101 -9.36 8.77 9.06
CA ALA A 101 -9.13 8.28 7.72
C ALA A 101 -9.19 6.75 7.70
N VAL A 102 -9.86 6.17 6.69
CA VAL A 102 -9.79 4.72 6.39
C VAL A 102 -9.18 4.48 5.01
N TRP A 103 -8.53 3.33 4.84
CA TRP A 103 -7.87 2.97 3.59
C TRP A 103 -8.87 2.35 2.63
N GLY A 104 -9.06 2.97 1.46
CA GLY A 104 -10.13 2.63 0.53
C GLY A 104 -10.16 1.15 0.15
N ALA A 105 -9.01 0.51 -0.10
CA ALA A 105 -9.00 -0.90 -0.50
C ALA A 105 -9.34 -1.90 0.63
N THR A 106 -9.52 -1.41 1.87
CA THR A 106 -10.00 -2.19 3.01
C THR A 106 -11.52 -2.18 3.16
N LEU A 107 -12.22 -1.38 2.36
CA LEU A 107 -13.68 -1.33 2.34
C LEU A 107 -14.29 -2.67 1.89
N THR A 108 -15.56 -2.87 2.27
CA THR A 108 -16.35 -4.01 1.84
C THR A 108 -16.49 -4.02 0.33
N ARG A 109 -16.41 -5.21 -0.27
CA ARG A 109 -16.64 -5.42 -1.70
C ARG A 109 -17.98 -6.11 -1.88
N ILE A 110 -18.71 -5.74 -2.93
CA ILE A 110 -20.02 -6.32 -3.25
C ILE A 110 -19.82 -7.39 -4.34
N ALA A 111 -20.42 -8.57 -4.15
CA ALA A 111 -20.64 -9.52 -5.23
C ALA A 111 -21.73 -8.97 -6.13
N VAL A 112 -21.44 -8.71 -7.41
CA VAL A 112 -22.48 -8.35 -8.37
C VAL A 112 -23.14 -9.65 -8.83
N ALA A 113 -24.47 -9.72 -8.84
CA ALA A 113 -25.18 -10.95 -9.23
C ALA A 113 -24.72 -11.43 -10.61
N GLY A 114 -24.27 -12.69 -10.71
CA GLY A 114 -23.77 -13.29 -11.95
C GLY A 114 -22.27 -13.09 -12.22
N GLU A 115 -21.56 -12.33 -11.38
CA GLU A 115 -20.10 -12.22 -11.40
C GLU A 115 -19.55 -12.55 -10.00
N ASP A 116 -18.45 -13.30 -9.94
CA ASP A 116 -17.69 -13.44 -8.71
C ASP A 116 -17.37 -12.03 -8.17
N SER A 117 -17.27 -11.85 -6.85
CA SER A 117 -17.00 -10.58 -6.13
C SER A 117 -15.62 -9.96 -6.40
N ALA A 118 -15.18 -9.97 -7.65
CA ALA A 118 -13.82 -9.86 -8.13
C ALA A 118 -13.25 -8.45 -8.10
N GLY A 119 -13.83 -7.49 -7.36
CA GLY A 119 -13.05 -6.31 -7.00
C GLY A 119 -13.80 -5.00 -6.79
N LYS A 120 -15.09 -4.90 -7.08
CA LYS A 120 -15.79 -3.63 -6.89
C LYS A 120 -15.99 -3.34 -5.40
N ILE A 121 -15.45 -2.21 -4.94
CA ILE A 121 -15.71 -1.70 -3.59
C ILE A 121 -17.14 -1.19 -3.54
N ALA A 122 -17.85 -1.53 -2.46
CA ALA A 122 -19.19 -1.03 -2.19
C ALA A 122 -19.21 0.51 -2.27
N MET A 123 -20.10 1.06 -3.09
CA MET A 123 -20.33 2.51 -3.18
C MET A 123 -19.09 3.30 -3.64
N TRP A 124 -18.16 2.67 -4.36
CA TRP A 124 -16.92 3.31 -4.81
C TRP A 124 -17.20 4.61 -5.59
N GLU A 125 -18.27 4.66 -6.39
CA GLU A 125 -18.69 5.84 -7.13
C GLU A 125 -19.06 7.06 -6.25
N LYS A 126 -19.38 6.83 -4.96
CA LYS A 126 -19.70 7.88 -3.99
C LYS A 126 -18.52 8.31 -3.13
N ILE A 127 -17.50 7.46 -3.03
CA ILE A 127 -16.36 7.62 -2.11
C ILE A 127 -15.02 7.55 -2.83
N SER A 128 -15.01 7.50 -4.16
CA SER A 128 -13.78 7.52 -4.94
C SER A 128 -13.04 8.83 -4.66
N PRO A 129 -11.70 8.78 -4.57
CA PRO A 129 -10.91 10.00 -4.41
C PRO A 129 -11.15 11.03 -5.50
N VAL A 130 -11.10 12.32 -5.12
CA VAL A 130 -11.39 13.45 -6.03
C VAL A 130 -10.15 14.29 -6.35
N LEU A 131 -9.02 14.03 -5.70
CA LEU A 131 -7.74 14.71 -5.95
C LEU A 131 -6.55 13.86 -5.51
N HIS A 132 -5.36 14.32 -5.90
CA HIS A 132 -4.07 13.82 -5.47
C HIS A 132 -3.37 14.84 -4.60
N PHE A 133 -2.75 14.41 -3.51
CA PHE A 133 -1.93 15.28 -2.66
C PHE A 133 -0.64 14.56 -2.27
N TYR A 134 0.36 15.35 -1.87
CA TYR A 134 1.78 14.97 -1.77
C TYR A 134 2.34 14.45 -3.08
N TYR A 135 1.84 14.96 -4.21
CA TYR A 135 2.16 14.46 -5.54
C TYR A 135 3.61 14.72 -5.96
N GLY A 136 4.31 15.64 -5.28
CA GLY A 136 5.72 15.94 -5.53
C GLY A 136 6.66 14.76 -5.28
N VAL A 137 6.25 13.78 -4.47
CA VAL A 137 7.05 12.56 -4.13
C VAL A 137 6.44 11.27 -4.68
N ARG A 138 5.57 11.40 -5.69
CA ARG A 138 4.91 10.27 -6.36
C ARG A 138 5.92 9.29 -6.96
N VAL A 139 5.49 8.04 -7.09
CA VAL A 139 6.27 6.96 -7.73
C VAL A 139 5.92 6.79 -9.21
N LEU A 140 4.73 7.24 -9.61
CA LEU A 140 4.24 7.18 -10.98
C LEU A 140 3.33 8.36 -11.28
N ASP A 141 3.29 8.72 -12.56
CA ASP A 141 2.29 9.63 -13.08
C ASP A 141 0.92 8.95 -13.16
N VAL A 142 -0.12 9.68 -12.79
CA VAL A 142 -1.51 9.22 -12.79
C VAL A 142 -2.30 10.20 -13.64
N ARG A 143 -2.61 9.82 -14.88
CA ARG A 143 -3.30 10.68 -15.85
C ARG A 143 -4.80 10.39 -15.86
N ASP A 144 -5.46 10.78 -14.77
CA ASP A 144 -6.88 10.53 -14.50
C ASP A 144 -7.76 11.79 -14.55
N GLY A 145 -7.17 12.94 -14.89
CA GLY A 145 -7.87 14.23 -14.92
C GLY A 145 -8.15 14.85 -13.55
N LEU A 146 -7.80 14.18 -12.44
CA LEU A 146 -7.97 14.73 -11.09
C LEU A 146 -6.87 15.76 -10.77
N ARG A 147 -7.22 16.78 -9.97
CA ARG A 147 -6.27 17.82 -9.51
C ARG A 147 -5.13 17.19 -8.70
N LYS A 148 -3.92 17.72 -8.87
CA LYS A 148 -2.69 17.22 -8.24
C LYS A 148 -2.01 18.32 -7.46
N TYR A 149 -1.92 18.16 -6.14
CA TYR A 149 -1.26 19.09 -5.25
C TYR A 149 0.11 18.54 -4.86
N ARG A 150 1.15 19.37 -5.02
CA ARG A 150 2.54 18.95 -4.77
C ARG A 150 2.75 18.51 -3.32
N GLU A 151 2.13 19.22 -2.37
CA GLU A 151 2.32 19.05 -0.93
C GLU A 151 1.02 18.62 -0.23
N SER A 152 0.26 19.53 0.38
CA SER A 152 -0.97 19.17 1.09
C SER A 152 -2.19 19.16 0.17
N ALA A 153 -3.29 18.57 0.65
CA ALA A 153 -4.60 18.87 0.11
C ALA A 153 -4.93 20.37 0.32
N PRO A 154 -5.75 21.00 -0.53
CA PRO A 154 -6.16 22.39 -0.33
C PRO A 154 -7.00 22.53 0.94
N GLU A 155 -6.99 23.70 1.58
CA GLU A 155 -7.78 23.97 2.80
C GLU A 155 -9.30 23.77 2.62
N GLU A 156 -9.79 23.96 1.39
CA GLU A 156 -11.17 23.69 1.00
C GLU A 156 -11.52 22.19 1.00
N ALA A 157 -10.53 21.29 0.85
CA ALA A 157 -10.74 19.85 0.90
C ALA A 157 -11.10 19.41 2.32
N GLY A 158 -12.32 18.92 2.53
CA GLY A 158 -12.81 18.59 3.87
C GLY A 158 -14.07 19.35 4.28
N LYS A 159 -14.39 20.47 3.59
CA LYS A 159 -15.62 21.24 3.85
C LYS A 159 -16.83 20.51 3.23
N PRO A 160 -18.03 20.54 3.87
CA PRO A 160 -19.24 19.98 3.28
C PRO A 160 -19.50 20.53 1.87
N GLY A 161 -19.65 19.65 0.88
CA GLY A 161 -19.84 20.05 -0.53
C GLY A 161 -18.55 20.09 -1.37
N SER A 162 -17.37 19.93 -0.77
CA SER A 162 -16.07 19.88 -1.48
C SER A 162 -15.85 18.62 -2.35
N TRP A 163 -16.82 17.70 -2.37
CA TRP A 163 -16.88 16.49 -3.22
C TRP A 163 -16.77 16.78 -4.72
N ASN A 164 -17.08 18.00 -5.14
CA ASN A 164 -17.16 18.43 -6.53
C ASN A 164 -16.18 19.56 -6.84
N LEU A 165 -14.91 19.45 -6.42
CA LEU A 165 -13.84 20.26 -7.03
C LEU A 165 -13.61 19.77 -8.46
N GLN A 166 -14.53 20.12 -9.38
CA GLN A 166 -14.38 19.87 -10.81
C GLN A 166 -13.16 20.60 -11.37
N GLY A 167 -12.63 20.02 -12.44
CA GLY A 167 -11.35 20.34 -13.08
C GLY A 167 -10.96 21.81 -13.08
N GLY A 168 -9.69 22.04 -12.77
CA GLY A 168 -8.97 23.28 -13.04
C GLY A 168 -7.62 22.89 -13.61
N ASP A 169 -7.11 23.73 -14.51
CA ASP A 169 -5.95 23.45 -15.35
C ASP A 169 -4.71 23.04 -14.55
N MET A 170 -3.99 22.07 -15.10
CA MET A 170 -2.67 21.67 -14.62
C MET A 170 -1.72 22.87 -14.70
N GLU A 171 -0.93 23.09 -13.66
CA GLU A 171 0.48 23.40 -13.93
C GLU A 171 1.14 22.05 -14.20
N GLU A 172 1.32 21.73 -15.49
CA GLU A 172 2.27 20.71 -15.92
C GLU A 172 3.65 21.14 -15.45
N THR A 173 3.98 20.82 -14.21
CA THR A 173 5.38 20.69 -13.85
C THR A 173 5.77 19.31 -14.32
N ASP A 174 6.58 19.29 -15.38
CA ASP A 174 7.36 18.14 -15.84
C ASP A 174 8.13 17.59 -14.63
N GLY A 175 7.47 16.78 -13.80
CA GLY A 175 8.08 16.06 -12.72
C GLY A 175 8.74 14.86 -13.37
N GLY A 176 9.87 15.15 -14.01
CA GLY A 176 10.52 14.27 -14.99
C GLY A 176 10.60 12.83 -14.53
N GLU A 177 10.51 11.93 -15.51
CA GLU A 177 11.06 10.59 -15.42
C GLU A 177 12.34 10.67 -14.59
N GLY A 178 12.37 9.99 -13.43
CA GLY A 178 13.45 10.13 -12.47
C GLY A 178 14.78 9.96 -13.15
N ARG A 179 15.48 11.08 -13.40
CA ARG A 179 16.83 11.05 -13.95
C ARG A 179 17.68 10.33 -12.92
N SER A 180 18.26 9.21 -13.33
CA SER A 180 19.16 8.42 -12.51
C SER A 180 20.30 9.32 -12.00
N GLU A 181 20.37 9.54 -10.69
CA GLU A 181 21.64 9.91 -10.08
C GLU A 181 22.49 8.64 -10.06
N ASN A 182 23.50 8.60 -10.94
CA ASN A 182 24.50 7.53 -10.98
C ASN A 182 25.36 7.59 -9.70
N GLY A 183 24.84 7.00 -8.63
CA GLY A 183 25.57 6.81 -7.38
C GLY A 183 26.18 5.42 -7.31
N GLY A 184 27.49 5.34 -7.55
CA GLY A 184 28.38 4.28 -7.04
C GLY A 184 28.24 2.87 -7.63
N ASP A 185 29.38 2.24 -7.83
CA ASP A 185 29.66 0.93 -8.45
C ASP A 185 29.07 -0.31 -7.73
N SER A 186 28.05 -0.16 -6.86
CA SER A 186 27.39 -1.30 -6.25
C SER A 186 26.14 -1.69 -7.03
N ASP A 187 26.19 -2.83 -7.71
CA ASP A 187 25.04 -3.51 -8.34
C ASP A 187 24.08 -4.13 -7.29
N VAL A 188 24.00 -3.55 -6.09
CA VAL A 188 23.19 -4.05 -4.99
C VAL A 188 22.07 -3.06 -4.71
N ILE A 189 20.84 -3.54 -4.77
CA ILE A 189 19.66 -2.77 -4.42
C ILE A 189 19.37 -2.98 -2.94
N HIS A 190 19.11 -1.87 -2.24
CA HIS A 190 18.80 -1.85 -0.82
C HIS A 190 17.34 -1.47 -0.57
N GLY A 191 16.73 -2.07 0.45
CA GLY A 191 15.42 -1.66 0.96
C GLY A 191 15.19 -2.11 2.39
N GLY A 192 13.98 -1.89 2.90
CA GLY A 192 13.63 -2.40 4.23
C GLY A 192 12.39 -1.78 4.85
N CYS A 193 12.17 -2.12 6.12
CA CYS A 193 11.04 -1.61 6.88
C CYS A 193 11.20 -0.13 7.24
N PHE A 194 10.11 0.47 7.72
CA PHE A 194 10.06 1.88 8.10
C PHE A 194 11.02 2.24 9.25
N CYS A 195 11.18 1.37 10.26
CA CYS A 195 12.02 1.65 11.44
C CYS A 195 13.48 1.22 11.29
N GLY A 196 13.84 0.52 10.20
CA GLY A 196 15.21 0.10 9.92
C GLY A 196 15.70 -1.19 10.57
N GLU A 197 14.91 -1.80 11.44
CA GLU A 197 15.19 -3.09 12.11
C GLU A 197 15.32 -4.27 11.14
N VAL A 198 14.65 -4.16 9.98
CA VAL A 198 14.72 -5.14 8.90
C VAL A 198 15.14 -4.42 7.63
N ARG A 199 16.33 -4.74 7.14
CA ARG A 199 16.85 -4.31 5.84
C ARG A 199 16.99 -5.52 4.93
N TYR A 200 16.94 -5.30 3.63
CA TYR A 200 17.24 -6.34 2.65
C TYR A 200 18.10 -5.80 1.52
N THR A 201 18.83 -6.72 0.90
CA THR A 201 19.61 -6.48 -0.32
C THR A 201 19.33 -7.55 -1.36
N PHE A 202 19.47 -7.18 -2.64
CA PHE A 202 19.44 -8.10 -3.78
C PHE A 202 20.16 -7.49 -4.99
N SER A 203 20.56 -8.32 -5.95
CA SER A 203 21.13 -7.84 -7.22
C SER A 203 20.02 -7.63 -8.28
N PRO A 204 20.07 -6.58 -9.12
CA PRO A 204 19.15 -6.39 -10.23
C PRO A 204 19.00 -7.61 -11.15
N SER A 205 20.08 -8.36 -11.38
CA SER A 205 20.07 -9.56 -12.23
C SER A 205 19.19 -10.70 -11.69
N SER A 206 18.82 -10.65 -10.40
CA SER A 206 17.94 -11.63 -9.77
C SER A 206 16.45 -11.33 -9.92
N ILE A 207 16.09 -10.18 -10.51
CA ILE A 207 14.70 -9.78 -10.76
C ILE A 207 14.07 -10.71 -11.79
N LYS A 208 13.10 -11.50 -11.36
CA LYS A 208 12.26 -12.33 -12.24
C LYS A 208 11.15 -11.52 -12.88
N ARG A 209 10.64 -10.51 -12.15
CA ARG A 209 9.55 -9.63 -12.61
C ARG A 209 9.46 -8.39 -11.73
N SER A 210 9.21 -7.25 -12.35
CA SER A 210 8.81 -6.02 -11.66
C SER A 210 7.49 -5.53 -12.26
N ALA A 211 6.43 -5.43 -11.47
CA ALA A 211 5.10 -5.12 -12.00
C ALA A 211 4.23 -4.35 -10.99
N TYR A 212 3.27 -3.58 -11.51
CA TYR A 212 2.15 -3.10 -10.71
C TYR A 212 1.10 -4.20 -10.60
N CYS A 213 0.85 -4.70 -9.39
CA CYS A 213 -0.11 -5.77 -9.13
C CYS A 213 -1.42 -5.22 -8.58
N HIS A 214 -2.50 -5.47 -9.31
CA HIS A 214 -3.84 -4.96 -9.03
C HIS A 214 -4.74 -5.99 -8.36
N CYS A 215 -4.31 -7.23 -8.12
CA CYS A 215 -5.21 -8.24 -7.57
C CYS A 215 -5.82 -7.82 -6.22
N THR A 216 -7.08 -8.19 -6.00
CA THR A 216 -7.85 -7.86 -4.79
C THR A 216 -7.16 -8.27 -3.49
N GLN A 217 -6.36 -9.34 -3.51
CA GLN A 217 -5.56 -9.79 -2.38
C GLN A 217 -4.46 -8.78 -2.01
N CYS A 218 -3.71 -8.29 -3.00
CA CYS A 218 -2.69 -7.26 -2.77
C CYS A 218 -3.32 -5.94 -2.36
N GLN A 219 -4.45 -5.58 -2.98
CA GLN A 219 -5.23 -4.40 -2.60
C GLN A 219 -5.66 -4.46 -1.13
N LYS A 220 -6.28 -5.56 -0.69
CA LYS A 220 -6.75 -5.74 0.69
C LYS A 220 -5.60 -5.84 1.71
N LEU A 221 -4.46 -6.46 1.34
CA LEU A 221 -3.31 -6.62 2.23
C LEU A 221 -2.49 -5.34 2.45
N SER A 222 -2.54 -4.41 1.48
CA SER A 222 -1.86 -3.11 1.55
C SER A 222 -2.79 -1.97 1.97
N GLY A 223 -4.08 -2.08 1.69
CA GLY A 223 -5.02 -0.95 1.76
C GLY A 223 -4.94 -0.01 0.54
N CYS A 224 -4.13 -0.36 -0.47
CA CYS A 224 -3.88 0.47 -1.65
C CYS A 224 -4.60 -0.02 -2.91
N PRO A 225 -4.82 0.85 -3.91
CA PRO A 225 -5.35 0.46 -5.22
C PRO A 225 -4.52 -0.59 -5.96
N PHE A 226 -3.21 -0.59 -5.75
CA PHE A 226 -2.25 -1.56 -6.28
C PHE A 226 -0.93 -1.47 -5.52
N ILE A 227 -0.03 -2.42 -5.77
CA ILE A 227 1.34 -2.42 -5.24
C ILE A 227 2.35 -2.48 -6.38
N HIS A 228 3.56 -1.96 -6.16
CA HIS A 228 4.73 -2.27 -6.99
C HIS A 228 5.43 -3.49 -6.38
N THR A 229 5.26 -4.65 -7.01
CA THR A 229 5.87 -5.91 -6.57
C THR A 229 7.08 -6.27 -7.43
N ILE A 230 8.18 -6.61 -6.79
CA ILE A 230 9.41 -7.09 -7.42
C ILE A 230 9.63 -8.53 -6.97
N HIS A 231 9.50 -9.48 -7.90
CA HIS A 231 9.68 -10.91 -7.65
C HIS A 231 11.14 -11.30 -7.91
N LEU A 232 11.76 -11.96 -6.93
CA LEU A 232 13.17 -12.34 -6.90
C LEU A 232 13.27 -13.84 -6.60
N PHE A 233 14.39 -14.47 -6.96
CA PHE A 233 14.75 -15.78 -6.40
C PHE A 233 14.99 -15.64 -4.90
N SER A 234 14.44 -16.52 -4.06
CA SER A 234 14.63 -16.41 -2.59
C SER A 234 16.10 -16.54 -2.18
N SER A 235 16.91 -17.31 -2.92
CA SER A 235 18.35 -17.42 -2.69
C SER A 235 19.15 -16.15 -3.00
N ALA A 236 18.53 -15.15 -3.65
CA ALA A 236 19.18 -13.89 -4.05
C ALA A 236 18.79 -12.70 -3.16
N VAL A 237 17.99 -12.93 -2.11
CA VAL A 237 17.57 -11.89 -1.17
C VAL A 237 18.20 -12.16 0.19
N SER A 238 18.99 -11.21 0.68
CA SER A 238 19.57 -11.25 2.01
C SER A 238 18.84 -10.26 2.91
N PHE A 239 18.42 -10.70 4.10
CA PHE A 239 17.90 -9.84 5.15
C PHE A 239 18.97 -9.56 6.19
N THR A 240 19.15 -8.30 6.56
CA THR A 240 19.92 -7.89 7.74
C THR A 240 18.94 -7.48 8.83
N LEU A 241 19.06 -8.12 10.00
CA LEU A 241 18.19 -7.95 11.15
C LEU A 241 18.98 -7.29 12.27
N ALA A 242 18.41 -6.21 12.82
CA ALA A 242 18.97 -5.50 13.96
C ALA A 242 17.85 -5.34 14.99
N PRO A 243 17.59 -6.35 15.85
CA PRO A 243 16.56 -6.26 16.86
C PRO A 243 16.96 -5.20 17.91
N SER A 244 16.23 -4.09 17.92
CA SER A 244 16.29 -2.91 18.78
C SER A 244 17.59 -2.10 18.72
N GLY A 245 17.44 -0.77 18.66
CA GLY A 245 18.48 0.25 18.53
C GLY A 245 19.50 0.39 19.68
N ASP A 246 19.95 -0.72 20.24
CA ASP A 246 21.16 -0.78 21.04
C ASP A 246 22.30 -1.14 20.09
N SER A 247 23.34 -0.30 19.98
CA SER A 247 24.46 -0.52 19.05
C SER A 247 25.32 -1.76 19.38
N LYS A 248 24.89 -2.53 20.39
CA LYS A 248 25.55 -3.71 20.95
C LYS A 248 24.90 -5.03 20.56
N THR A 249 23.69 -5.04 19.98
CA THR A 249 23.09 -6.28 19.45
C THR A 249 23.74 -6.63 18.11
N GLU A 250 24.23 -7.87 17.99
CA GLU A 250 24.82 -8.36 16.75
C GLU A 250 23.80 -8.34 15.61
N LYS A 251 24.18 -7.73 14.48
CA LYS A 251 23.39 -7.79 13.25
C LYS A 251 23.49 -9.21 12.71
N SER A 252 22.36 -9.88 12.56
CA SER A 252 22.31 -11.17 11.85
C SER A 252 21.95 -10.95 10.39
N THR A 253 22.59 -11.69 9.51
CA THR A 253 22.23 -11.74 8.08
C THR A 253 21.74 -13.14 7.75
N ILE A 254 20.58 -13.24 7.10
CA ILE A 254 19.96 -14.49 6.69
C ILE A 254 19.51 -14.39 5.24
N LEU A 255 19.55 -15.51 4.50
CA LEU A 255 18.94 -15.56 3.18
C LEU A 255 17.43 -15.74 3.30
N ALA A 256 16.67 -15.19 2.35
CA ALA A 256 15.23 -15.37 2.31
C ALA A 256 14.83 -16.83 2.04
N SER A 257 15.71 -17.63 1.43
CA SER A 257 15.53 -19.08 1.27
C SER A 257 15.54 -19.84 2.60
N ASP A 258 16.18 -19.27 3.62
CA ASP A 258 16.44 -19.95 4.89
C ASP A 258 15.41 -19.55 5.96
N ILE A 259 14.46 -18.67 5.61
CA ILE A 259 13.35 -18.30 6.50
C ILE A 259 12.38 -19.48 6.59
N ASP A 260 12.46 -20.19 7.71
CA ASP A 260 11.49 -21.19 8.12
C ASP A 260 10.41 -20.55 9.01
N ALA A 261 9.15 -20.87 8.74
CA ALA A 261 8.04 -20.45 9.59
C ALA A 261 8.13 -21.05 11.02
N ASN A 262 8.78 -22.19 11.19
CA ASN A 262 8.98 -22.85 12.49
C ASN A 262 10.19 -22.32 13.27
N ALA A 263 11.08 -21.57 12.62
CA ALA A 263 12.27 -20.96 13.22
C ALA A 263 12.41 -19.48 12.80
N LEU A 264 11.29 -18.76 12.80
CA LEU A 264 11.24 -17.38 12.33
C LEU A 264 12.04 -16.45 13.25
N PRO A 265 12.96 -15.62 12.72
CA PRO A 265 13.63 -14.60 13.51
C PRO A 265 12.63 -13.66 14.19
N SER A 266 12.88 -13.29 15.44
CA SER A 266 11.99 -12.43 16.25
C SER A 266 11.73 -11.05 15.64
N SER A 267 12.60 -10.60 14.73
CA SER A 267 12.44 -9.36 13.96
C SER A 267 11.28 -9.43 12.95
N PHE A 268 10.72 -10.62 12.69
CA PHE A 268 9.59 -10.83 11.80
C PHE A 268 8.31 -11.26 12.52
N ARG A 269 7.17 -10.85 11.96
CA ARG A 269 5.86 -11.48 12.13
C ARG A 269 5.39 -11.97 10.77
N THR A 270 4.77 -13.15 10.75
CA THR A 270 4.27 -13.76 9.51
C THR A 270 2.75 -13.70 9.43
N TYR A 271 2.24 -13.71 8.20
CA TYR A 271 0.83 -13.97 7.93
C TYR A 271 0.67 -14.74 6.63
N ASN A 272 0.03 -15.91 6.70
CA ASN A 272 -0.34 -16.69 5.52
C ASN A 272 -1.75 -16.31 5.09
N SER A 273 -1.93 -15.99 3.80
CA SER A 273 -3.28 -15.74 3.28
C SER A 273 -4.07 -17.06 3.29
N PRO A 274 -5.30 -17.12 3.85
CA PRO A 274 -6.14 -18.31 3.80
C PRO A 274 -6.44 -18.76 2.36
N VAL A 275 -6.51 -17.81 1.42
CA VAL A 275 -6.82 -18.06 0.00
C VAL A 275 -5.57 -18.48 -0.78
N LYS A 276 -4.38 -18.08 -0.31
CA LYS A 276 -3.09 -18.41 -0.93
C LYS A 276 -2.11 -18.84 0.16
N SER A 277 -2.36 -20.01 0.74
CA SER A 277 -1.58 -20.55 1.88
C SER A 277 -0.10 -20.74 1.58
N HIS A 278 0.25 -20.93 0.30
CA HIS A 278 1.63 -20.97 -0.19
C HIS A 278 2.33 -19.59 -0.22
N LYS A 279 1.63 -18.51 0.10
CA LYS A 279 2.20 -17.15 0.20
C LYS A 279 2.19 -16.66 1.65
N THR A 280 3.38 -16.43 2.17
CA THR A 280 3.60 -15.87 3.51
C THR A 280 4.01 -14.42 3.38
N ARG A 281 3.36 -13.54 4.14
CA ARG A 281 3.80 -12.14 4.31
C ARG A 281 4.81 -12.06 5.44
N LEU A 282 5.92 -11.37 5.19
CA LEU A 282 6.95 -11.07 6.18
C LEU A 282 6.80 -9.60 6.59
N ARG A 283 6.52 -9.36 7.88
CA ARG A 283 6.37 -8.02 8.45
C ARG A 283 7.43 -7.79 9.51
N CYS A 284 7.97 -6.59 9.59
CA CYS A 284 8.83 -6.22 10.71
C CYS A 284 8.02 -6.30 12.02
N ALA A 285 8.52 -7.01 13.02
CA ALA A 285 7.84 -7.19 14.31
C ALA A 285 7.70 -5.87 15.09
N THR A 286 8.62 -4.92 14.86
CA THR A 286 8.68 -3.61 15.53
C THR A 286 7.70 -2.60 14.93
N CYS A 287 7.79 -2.31 13.62
CA CYS A 287 6.92 -1.30 12.98
C CYS A 287 5.71 -1.89 12.23
N GLY A 288 5.67 -3.20 11.99
CA GLY A 288 4.62 -3.93 11.26
C GLY A 288 4.55 -3.67 9.76
N THR A 289 5.51 -2.93 9.19
CA THR A 289 5.68 -2.79 7.74
C THR A 289 5.83 -4.17 7.13
N CYS A 290 5.00 -4.52 6.14
CA CYS A 290 5.19 -5.74 5.35
C CYS A 290 6.35 -5.49 4.41
N VAL A 291 7.51 -6.08 4.67
CA VAL A 291 8.72 -5.83 3.87
C VAL A 291 8.85 -6.76 2.68
N ALA A 292 8.27 -7.96 2.79
CA ALA A 292 8.39 -8.98 1.77
C ALA A 292 7.25 -9.99 1.82
N SER A 293 7.21 -10.87 0.83
CA SER A 293 6.41 -12.08 0.83
C SER A 293 7.16 -13.23 0.18
N SER A 294 7.21 -14.37 0.85
CA SER A 294 7.71 -15.62 0.26
C SER A 294 6.57 -16.39 -0.42
N ASN A 295 6.94 -17.14 -1.45
CA ASN A 295 6.07 -18.10 -2.13
C ASN A 295 6.75 -19.47 -2.15
N SER A 296 6.21 -20.43 -1.40
CA SER A 296 6.78 -21.77 -1.25
C SER A 296 6.68 -22.62 -2.52
N GLN A 297 5.72 -22.34 -3.41
CA GLN A 297 5.56 -23.10 -4.66
C GLN A 297 6.56 -22.68 -5.74
N THR A 298 7.01 -21.42 -5.73
CA THR A 298 7.87 -20.88 -6.80
C THR A 298 9.29 -20.58 -6.33
N GLY A 299 9.59 -20.76 -5.04
CA GLY A 299 10.89 -20.41 -4.46
C GLY A 299 11.23 -18.93 -4.64
N THR A 300 10.20 -18.06 -4.65
CA THR A 300 10.38 -16.62 -4.89
C THR A 300 10.10 -15.80 -3.66
N THR A 301 10.91 -14.78 -3.43
CA THR A 301 10.63 -13.70 -2.49
C THR A 301 10.23 -12.45 -3.25
N SER A 302 9.16 -11.81 -2.82
CA SER A 302 8.66 -10.57 -3.42
C SER A 302 8.91 -9.43 -2.45
N VAL A 303 9.48 -8.32 -2.92
CA VAL A 303 9.64 -7.08 -2.15
C VAL A 303 8.84 -5.95 -2.81
N TRP A 304 8.64 -4.85 -2.08
CA TRP A 304 7.84 -3.72 -2.57
C TRP A 304 8.72 -2.55 -2.98
N GLY A 305 8.54 -2.02 -4.19
CA GLY A 305 9.40 -0.95 -4.73
C GLY A 305 9.45 0.31 -3.85
N VAL A 306 8.33 0.65 -3.20
CA VAL A 306 8.24 1.80 -2.28
C VAL A 306 9.09 1.68 -1.01
N HIS A 307 9.60 0.48 -0.71
CA HIS A 307 10.47 0.23 0.44
C HIS A 307 11.96 0.27 0.10
N LEU A 308 12.29 0.42 -1.19
CA LEU A 308 13.66 0.62 -1.63
C LEU A 308 14.22 1.95 -1.08
N THR A 309 15.54 2.01 -0.99
CA THR A 309 16.27 3.22 -0.63
C THR A 309 15.97 4.33 -1.65
N ARG A 310 15.98 5.57 -1.17
CA ARG A 310 15.75 6.76 -1.98
C ARG A 310 17.02 7.61 -2.07
N SER A 311 17.16 8.36 -3.15
CA SER A 311 18.15 9.43 -3.31
C SER A 311 17.84 10.60 -2.36
N GLN A 312 18.74 11.59 -2.35
CA GLN A 312 18.52 12.84 -1.59
C GLN A 312 17.29 13.62 -2.08
N SER A 313 16.92 13.47 -3.35
CA SER A 313 15.70 14.02 -3.96
C SER A 313 14.43 13.20 -3.67
N GLU A 314 14.49 12.26 -2.73
CA GLU A 314 13.39 11.37 -2.34
C GLU A 314 12.86 10.48 -3.49
N HIS A 315 13.59 10.32 -4.59
CA HIS A 315 13.24 9.35 -5.64
C HIS A 315 13.82 7.97 -5.35
N ILE A 316 13.17 6.90 -5.81
CA ILE A 316 13.66 5.53 -5.61
C ILE A 316 14.99 5.34 -6.34
N SER A 317 16.03 4.92 -5.62
CA SER A 317 17.34 4.65 -6.19
C SER A 317 17.31 3.48 -7.17
N HIS A 318 18.17 3.53 -8.20
CA HIS A 318 18.24 2.52 -9.26
C HIS A 318 16.91 2.26 -9.99
N TRP A 319 16.04 3.27 -10.11
CA TRP A 319 14.71 3.14 -10.70
C TRP A 319 14.72 2.43 -12.06
N ASP A 320 15.66 2.74 -12.95
CA ASP A 320 15.76 2.09 -14.26
C ASP A 320 15.98 0.58 -14.21
N LYS A 321 16.56 0.07 -13.13
CA LYS A 321 16.79 -1.36 -12.90
C LYS A 321 15.59 -2.06 -12.25
N VAL A 322 14.70 -1.32 -11.60
CA VAL A 322 13.59 -1.88 -10.78
C VAL A 322 12.20 -1.44 -11.22
N LYS A 323 12.08 -0.55 -12.20
CA LYS A 323 10.79 -0.01 -12.64
C LYS A 323 9.86 -1.13 -13.14
N PRO A 324 8.54 -1.00 -12.94
CA PRO A 324 7.57 -1.96 -13.46
C PRO A 324 7.61 -2.05 -14.98
N THR A 325 7.36 -3.25 -15.51
CA THR A 325 7.24 -3.50 -16.96
C THR A 325 5.79 -3.61 -17.43
N ALA A 326 4.87 -3.90 -16.50
CA ALA A 326 3.46 -4.12 -16.79
C ALA A 326 2.56 -3.92 -15.57
N HIS A 327 1.26 -3.84 -15.84
CA HIS A 327 0.21 -4.06 -14.86
C HIS A 327 -0.33 -5.48 -14.98
N ILE A 328 -0.38 -6.18 -13.85
CA ILE A 328 -0.86 -7.57 -13.76
C ILE A 328 -2.12 -7.64 -12.89
N PHE A 329 -3.02 -8.56 -13.22
CA PHE A 329 -4.34 -8.71 -12.60
C PHE A 329 -5.20 -7.44 -12.69
N TYR A 330 -5.12 -6.76 -13.84
CA TYR A 330 -5.65 -5.42 -14.05
C TYR A 330 -7.18 -5.37 -14.16
N ASP A 331 -7.88 -6.49 -14.42
CA ASP A 331 -9.36 -6.52 -14.45
C ASP A 331 -10.02 -6.06 -13.14
N THR A 332 -9.24 -6.07 -12.05
CA THR A 332 -9.70 -5.73 -10.70
C THR A 332 -9.21 -4.35 -10.22
N HIS A 333 -8.71 -3.52 -11.13
CA HIS A 333 -8.16 -2.20 -10.82
C HIS A 333 -9.19 -1.28 -10.15
N LEU A 334 -8.75 -0.53 -9.14
CA LEU A 334 -9.56 0.50 -8.45
C LEU A 334 -9.28 1.92 -8.97
N LEU A 335 -8.19 2.08 -9.72
CA LEU A 335 -7.73 3.33 -10.29
C LEU A 335 -7.22 3.03 -11.70
N GLU A 336 -7.77 3.74 -12.68
CA GLU A 336 -7.27 3.69 -14.05
C GLU A 336 -5.89 4.37 -14.12
N ILE A 337 -4.93 3.73 -14.79
CA ILE A 337 -3.55 4.21 -14.91
C ILE A 337 -3.21 4.27 -16.38
N LYS A 338 -2.86 5.45 -16.89
CA LYS A 338 -2.53 5.68 -18.31
C LYS A 338 -1.05 6.05 -18.45
N ASP A 339 -0.19 5.06 -18.27
CA ASP A 339 1.28 5.20 -18.24
C ASP A 339 1.99 4.52 -19.42
N GLY A 340 1.23 3.95 -20.37
CA GLY A 340 1.77 3.25 -21.54
C GLY A 340 2.28 1.83 -21.28
N LEU A 341 2.29 1.36 -20.03
CA LEU A 341 2.67 -0.01 -19.71
C LEU A 341 1.57 -1.00 -20.09
N SER A 342 1.98 -2.20 -20.52
CA SER A 342 1.03 -3.25 -20.91
C SER A 342 0.15 -3.71 -19.74
N LYS A 343 -1.13 -3.99 -20.01
CA LYS A 343 -2.12 -4.41 -19.01
C LYS A 343 -2.52 -5.86 -19.24
N TRP A 344 -2.59 -6.66 -18.17
CA TRP A 344 -2.82 -8.09 -18.25
C TRP A 344 -3.86 -8.56 -17.24
N SER A 345 -4.68 -9.54 -17.63
CA SER A 345 -5.68 -10.17 -16.74
C SER A 345 -5.04 -11.00 -15.62
N GLY A 346 -3.81 -11.45 -15.84
CA GLY A 346 -2.99 -12.19 -14.89
C GLY A 346 -1.55 -11.78 -15.01
N TYR A 347 -0.64 -12.76 -15.08
CA TYR A 347 0.78 -12.50 -15.25
C TYR A 347 1.12 -12.09 -16.70
N GLU A 348 1.99 -11.09 -16.83
CA GLU A 348 2.51 -10.64 -18.13
C GLU A 348 3.25 -11.78 -18.84
N GLY A 349 2.93 -11.95 -20.13
CA GLY A 349 3.49 -12.97 -21.02
C GLY A 349 2.78 -14.33 -20.97
N SER A 350 1.94 -14.58 -19.95
CA SER A 350 1.24 -15.88 -19.81
C SER A 350 -0.28 -15.77 -19.69
N SER A 351 -0.82 -14.57 -19.49
CA SER A 351 -2.26 -14.31 -19.39
C SER A 351 -2.74 -13.49 -20.59
N LYS A 352 -4.04 -13.19 -20.67
CA LYS A 352 -4.58 -12.32 -21.72
C LYS A 352 -4.08 -10.89 -21.53
N ARG A 353 -3.53 -10.29 -22.59
CA ARG A 353 -3.28 -8.84 -22.65
C ARG A 353 -4.62 -8.12 -22.85
N LEU A 354 -4.83 -7.04 -22.11
CA LEU A 354 -6.03 -6.21 -22.18
C LEU A 354 -5.77 -5.03 -23.13
N ASP A 355 -6.72 -4.76 -24.01
CA ASP A 355 -6.69 -3.65 -24.96
C ASP A 355 -7.41 -2.43 -24.32
N LEU A 356 -6.67 -1.66 -23.53
CA LEU A 356 -7.15 -0.53 -22.72
C LEU A 356 -6.30 0.73 -22.92
#